data_AF-A0A7C8VI37-F1
#
_entry.id   AF-A0A7C8VI37-F1
#
_cell.length_a   1.000
_cell.length_b   1.000
_cell.length_c   1.000
_cell.angle_alpha   90.00
_cell.angle_beta   90.00
_cell.angle_gamma   90.00
#
_symmetry.space_group_name_H-M   'P 1'
#
loop_
_entity.id
_entity.type
_entity.pdbx_description
1 polymer ?
#
loop_
_entity_poly.entity_id
_entity_poly.type
_entity_poly.pdbx_seq_one_letter_code
_entity_poly.pdbx_strand_id
1 'polypeptide(L)'
;MTPDHTDRLELPQMVPKNQDHLLTAYTISVDYATDTTTGISAHDRALTARKLADPTSKPLEFRRPGHILPLRAKKGGVRVRRGHTEAATELCRLSGKEQVAVICEIVREEDGLMARRDDCIAFARKWGFKVCTIEDMVEYVEAKEGKWVDEA
;
A
#
# COMPACT_ATOMS: atom_id res chain seq x y z
N MET A 1 -4.21 0.51 -1.11
CA MET A 1 -5.27 1.22 -1.87
C MET A 1 -6.61 1.00 -1.21
N THR A 2 -7.59 1.88 -1.42
CA THR A 2 -8.91 1.75 -0.78
C THR A 2 -9.75 0.60 -1.35
N PRO A 3 -10.78 0.15 -0.63
CA PRO A 3 -11.81 -0.77 -1.14
C PRO A 3 -12.36 -0.35 -2.51
N ASP A 4 -12.74 0.93 -2.67
CA ASP A 4 -13.31 1.46 -3.91
C ASP A 4 -12.37 1.28 -5.12
N HIS A 5 -11.05 1.41 -4.92
CA HIS A 5 -10.07 1.15 -5.99
C HIS A 5 -10.01 -0.33 -6.34
N THR A 6 -9.99 -1.21 -5.34
CA THR A 6 -9.99 -2.66 -5.60
C THR A 6 -11.27 -3.13 -6.27
N ASP A 7 -12.41 -2.56 -5.89
CA ASP A 7 -13.72 -2.92 -6.45
C ASP A 7 -13.85 -2.36 -7.88
N ARG A 8 -13.47 -1.10 -8.13
CA ARG A 8 -13.44 -0.49 -9.47
C ARG A 8 -12.56 -1.24 -10.47
N LEU A 9 -11.41 -1.73 -10.01
CA LEU A 9 -10.42 -2.42 -10.85
C LEU A 9 -10.60 -3.94 -10.87
N GLU A 10 -11.66 -4.47 -10.24
CA GLU A 10 -11.96 -5.90 -10.14
C GLU A 10 -10.74 -6.70 -9.65
N LEU A 11 -10.22 -6.30 -8.48
CA LEU A 11 -9.07 -6.91 -7.82
C LEU A 11 -9.55 -7.73 -6.59
N PRO A 12 -10.03 -8.97 -6.80
CA PRO A 12 -10.47 -9.82 -5.69
C PRO A 12 -9.30 -10.19 -4.77
N GLN A 13 -9.60 -10.52 -3.52
CA GLN A 13 -8.62 -11.09 -2.59
C GLN A 13 -7.97 -12.34 -3.19
N MET A 14 -6.66 -12.48 -3.01
CA MET A 14 -5.87 -13.58 -3.57
C MET A 14 -6.33 -14.94 -3.05
N VAL A 15 -6.69 -15.01 -1.77
CA VAL A 15 -7.15 -16.23 -1.10
C VAL A 15 -8.49 -15.96 -0.38
N PRO A 16 -9.52 -16.81 -0.56
CA PRO A 16 -10.81 -16.62 0.11
C PRO A 16 -10.74 -16.68 1.64
N LYS A 17 -9.89 -17.55 2.18
CA LYS A 17 -9.66 -17.70 3.63
C LYS A 17 -8.20 -17.37 3.95
N ASN A 18 -7.95 -16.10 4.25
CA ASN A 18 -6.60 -15.63 4.58
C ASN A 18 -6.13 -16.19 5.93
N GLN A 19 -4.96 -16.83 5.93
CA GLN A 19 -4.31 -17.40 7.12
C GLN A 19 -3.05 -16.64 7.54
N ASP A 20 -2.72 -15.54 6.85
CA ASP A 20 -1.64 -14.63 7.24
C ASP A 20 -1.84 -14.15 8.69
N HIS A 21 -0.78 -14.18 9.49
CA HIS A 21 -0.85 -13.80 10.91
C HIS A 21 -1.38 -12.38 11.12
N LEU A 22 -1.08 -11.45 10.20
CA LEU A 22 -1.50 -10.06 10.24
C LEU A 22 -2.67 -9.76 9.29
N LEU A 23 -3.24 -10.81 8.68
CA LEU A 23 -4.30 -10.77 7.69
C LEU A 23 -4.04 -9.74 6.59
N THR A 24 -2.80 -9.69 6.08
CA THR A 24 -2.43 -8.79 4.98
C THR A 24 -3.30 -9.08 3.76
N ALA A 25 -4.07 -8.08 3.31
CA ALA A 25 -5.18 -8.26 2.38
C ALA A 25 -4.74 -8.18 0.91
N TYR A 26 -3.87 -9.11 0.51
CA TYR A 26 -3.39 -9.25 -0.88
C TYR A 26 -4.56 -9.46 -1.85
N THR A 27 -4.58 -8.70 -2.94
CA THR A 27 -5.41 -9.02 -4.10
C THR A 27 -4.65 -9.95 -5.05
N ILE A 28 -5.31 -10.42 -6.10
CA ILE A 28 -4.61 -11.00 -7.25
C ILE A 28 -3.51 -10.03 -7.73
N SER A 29 -2.33 -10.56 -8.05
CA SER A 29 -1.22 -9.75 -8.54
C SER A 29 -1.47 -9.26 -9.97
N VAL A 30 -0.83 -8.15 -10.33
CA VAL A 30 -1.08 -7.47 -11.61
C VAL A 30 0.17 -6.92 -12.27
N ASP A 31 0.12 -6.83 -13.60
CA ASP A 31 0.97 -5.98 -14.42
C ASP A 31 0.07 -5.13 -15.33
N TYR A 32 0.45 -3.89 -15.63
CA TYR A 32 -0.23 -3.12 -16.68
C TYR A 32 0.00 -3.78 -18.04
N ALA A 33 -1.02 -3.84 -18.89
CA ALA A 33 -0.99 -4.64 -20.12
C ALA A 33 -0.26 -3.97 -21.30
N THR A 34 -0.20 -2.64 -21.31
CA THR A 34 0.38 -1.84 -22.40
C THR A 34 1.72 -1.26 -21.97
N ASP A 35 2.68 -1.15 -22.88
CA ASP A 35 4.02 -0.58 -22.62
C ASP A 35 4.80 -1.28 -21.48
N THR A 36 4.46 -2.53 -21.20
CA THR A 36 5.21 -3.43 -20.32
C THR A 36 5.84 -4.55 -21.11
N THR A 37 6.97 -5.04 -20.61
CA THR A 37 7.69 -6.18 -21.17
C THR A 37 7.37 -7.42 -20.36
N THR A 38 8.20 -7.73 -19.38
CA THR A 38 8.08 -8.87 -18.48
C THR A 38 7.35 -8.53 -17.20
N GLY A 39 7.08 -7.25 -16.90
CA GLY A 39 6.38 -6.82 -15.70
C GLY A 39 7.28 -6.56 -14.49
N ILE A 40 8.43 -7.25 -14.38
CA ILE A 40 9.26 -7.23 -13.17
C ILE A 40 10.24 -6.05 -13.07
N SER A 41 10.57 -5.42 -14.21
CA SER A 41 11.53 -4.32 -14.25
C SER A 41 11.08 -3.15 -13.37
N ALA A 42 12.03 -2.30 -12.93
CA ALA A 42 11.68 -1.09 -12.18
C ALA A 42 10.73 -0.19 -12.98
N HIS A 43 10.92 -0.12 -14.31
CA HIS A 43 10.04 0.59 -15.22
C HIS A 43 8.61 0.03 -15.20
N ASP A 44 8.46 -1.29 -15.42
CA ASP A 44 7.16 -1.93 -15.58
C ASP A 44 6.36 -1.92 -14.27
N ARG A 45 7.03 -2.17 -13.14
CA ARG A 45 6.43 -2.07 -11.80
C ARG A 45 5.99 -0.65 -11.48
N ALA A 46 6.81 0.36 -11.79
CA ALA A 46 6.45 1.75 -11.57
C ALA A 46 5.30 2.21 -12.48
N LEU A 47 5.27 1.75 -13.74
CA LEU A 47 4.16 2.00 -14.66
C LEU A 47 2.86 1.39 -14.13
N THR A 48 2.91 0.12 -13.70
CA THR A 48 1.77 -0.57 -13.10
C THR A 48 1.25 0.17 -11.87
N ALA A 49 2.13 0.62 -10.97
CA ALA A 49 1.74 1.40 -9.81
C ALA A 49 1.05 2.73 -10.17
N ARG A 50 1.58 3.48 -11.15
CA ARG A 50 0.96 4.71 -11.64
C ARG A 50 -0.42 4.46 -12.24
N LYS A 51 -0.58 3.36 -12.99
CA LYS A 51 -1.86 2.99 -13.61
C LYS A 51 -2.88 2.49 -12.60
N LEU A 52 -2.46 1.80 -11.54
CA LEU A 52 -3.35 1.49 -10.42
C LEU A 52 -3.90 2.76 -9.74
N ALA A 53 -3.11 3.83 -9.70
CA ALA A 53 -3.51 5.14 -9.15
C ALA A 53 -4.30 6.01 -10.15
N ASP A 54 -4.38 5.62 -11.43
CA ASP A 54 -5.07 6.39 -12.46
C ASP A 54 -6.60 6.22 -12.30
N PRO A 55 -7.36 7.31 -12.07
CA PRO A 55 -8.81 7.23 -11.90
C PRO A 55 -9.53 6.80 -13.19
N THR A 56 -8.86 6.94 -14.35
CA THR A 56 -9.42 6.56 -15.65
C THR A 56 -9.15 5.11 -16.03
N SER A 57 -8.26 4.43 -15.31
CA SER A 57 -7.89 3.05 -15.62
C SER A 57 -9.05 2.06 -15.45
N LYS A 58 -9.04 1.03 -16.29
CA LYS A 58 -10.09 0.01 -16.36
C LYS A 58 -9.54 -1.38 -15.99
N PRO A 59 -10.38 -2.28 -15.46
CA PRO A 59 -9.96 -3.64 -15.09
C PRO A 59 -9.19 -4.38 -16.20
N LEU A 60 -9.62 -4.26 -17.46
CA LEU A 60 -9.05 -4.99 -18.60
C LEU A 60 -7.64 -4.51 -18.99
N GLU A 61 -7.19 -3.37 -18.48
CA GLU A 61 -5.83 -2.88 -18.75
C GLU A 61 -4.77 -3.55 -17.85
N PHE A 62 -5.18 -4.42 -16.93
CA PHE A 62 -4.28 -5.14 -16.04
C PHE A 62 -4.27 -6.63 -16.37
N ARG A 63 -3.09 -7.20 -16.61
CA ARG A 63 -2.88 -8.64 -16.68
C ARG A 63 -2.94 -9.22 -15.27
N ARG A 64 -3.50 -10.43 -15.15
CA ARG A 64 -3.66 -11.18 -13.90
C ARG A 64 -3.27 -12.64 -14.17
N PRO A 65 -2.29 -13.24 -13.48
CA PRO A 65 -1.42 -12.65 -12.46
C PRO A 65 -0.38 -11.66 -13.04
N GLY A 66 0.40 -11.03 -12.17
CA GLY A 66 1.56 -10.18 -12.50
C GLY A 66 2.52 -9.99 -11.32
N HIS A 67 3.30 -8.91 -11.33
CA HIS A 67 4.44 -8.71 -10.40
C HIS A 67 4.22 -7.64 -9.34
N ILE A 68 3.20 -6.79 -9.49
CA ILE A 68 2.75 -5.90 -8.41
C ILE A 68 1.68 -6.61 -7.59
N LEU A 69 1.72 -6.45 -6.27
CA LEU A 69 0.81 -7.04 -5.30
C LEU A 69 -0.05 -5.93 -4.66
N PRO A 70 -1.23 -5.62 -5.22
CA PRO A 70 -2.12 -4.64 -4.59
C PRO A 70 -2.63 -5.15 -3.24
N LEU A 71 -2.74 -4.23 -2.28
CA LEU A 71 -3.25 -4.50 -0.94
C LEU A 71 -4.52 -3.67 -0.71
N ARG A 72 -5.60 -4.34 -0.28
CA ARG A 72 -6.86 -3.69 0.09
C ARG A 72 -6.78 -3.16 1.52
N ALA A 73 -6.73 -1.85 1.68
CA ALA A 73 -6.79 -1.20 2.99
C ALA A 73 -8.17 -1.42 3.63
N LYS A 74 -8.21 -1.48 4.96
CA LYS A 74 -9.48 -1.52 5.70
C LYS A 74 -10.22 -0.19 5.60
N LYS A 75 -11.56 -0.24 5.50
CA LYS A 75 -12.42 0.93 5.74
C LYS A 75 -12.15 1.43 7.16
N GLY A 76 -11.97 2.74 7.33
CA GLY A 76 -11.54 3.36 8.61
C GLY A 76 -10.02 3.52 8.78
N GLY A 77 -9.21 3.00 7.85
CA GLY A 77 -7.78 3.30 7.74
C GLY A 77 -6.99 2.93 9.00
N VAL A 78 -6.03 3.78 9.35
CA VAL A 78 -5.07 3.52 10.45
C VAL A 78 -5.73 3.38 11.83
N ARG A 79 -6.93 3.93 12.01
CA ARG A 79 -7.70 3.80 13.25
C ARG A 79 -8.31 2.41 13.45
N VAL A 80 -8.55 1.67 12.35
CA VAL A 80 -9.10 0.31 12.38
C VAL A 80 -7.99 -0.74 12.31
N ARG A 81 -6.98 -0.51 11.48
CA ARG A 81 -5.82 -1.41 11.36
C ARG A 81 -4.53 -0.59 11.31
N ARG A 82 -3.67 -0.79 12.30
CA ARG A 82 -2.37 -0.13 12.43
C ARG A 82 -1.28 -0.80 11.56
N GLY A 83 -1.54 -0.94 10.26
CA GLY A 83 -0.62 -1.56 9.30
C GLY A 83 -0.09 -0.58 8.27
N HIS A 84 1.01 -0.95 7.59
CA HIS A 84 1.60 -0.13 6.52
C HIS A 84 0.65 0.09 5.34
N THR A 85 -0.23 -0.87 5.05
CA THR A 85 -1.27 -0.76 4.02
C THR A 85 -2.18 0.44 4.28
N GLU A 86 -2.67 0.56 5.51
CA GLU A 86 -3.53 1.65 5.94
C GLU A 86 -2.73 2.94 6.03
N ALA A 87 -1.56 2.94 6.66
CA ALA A 87 -0.74 4.14 6.83
C ALA A 87 -0.34 4.78 5.49
N ALA A 88 0.00 3.98 4.49
CA ALA A 88 0.36 4.49 3.17
C ALA A 88 -0.86 5.07 2.43
N THR A 89 -2.02 4.42 2.55
CA THR A 89 -3.28 4.94 1.98
C THR A 89 -3.72 6.23 2.69
N GLU A 90 -3.52 6.30 4.01
CA GLU A 90 -3.80 7.47 4.85
C GLU A 90 -2.91 8.67 4.48
N LEU A 91 -1.61 8.43 4.23
CA LEU A 91 -0.70 9.47 3.73
C LEU A 91 -1.16 10.05 2.39
N CYS A 92 -1.66 9.21 1.47
CA CYS A 92 -2.24 9.71 0.22
C CYS A 92 -3.43 10.63 0.49
N ARG A 93 -4.37 10.20 1.36
CA ARG A 93 -5.54 11.00 1.75
C ARG A 93 -5.14 12.33 2.37
N LEU A 94 -4.24 12.31 3.36
CA LEU A 94 -3.77 13.51 4.07
C LEU A 94 -2.97 14.48 3.18
N SER A 95 -2.41 13.99 2.07
CA SER A 95 -1.65 14.80 1.10
C SER A 95 -2.45 15.16 -0.16
N GLY A 96 -3.75 14.85 -0.21
CA GLY A 96 -4.61 15.14 -1.35
C GLY A 96 -4.22 14.38 -2.63
N LYS A 97 -3.67 13.17 -2.48
CA LYS A 97 -3.32 12.27 -3.60
C LYS A 97 -4.36 11.18 -3.75
N GLU A 98 -4.37 10.57 -4.94
CA GLU A 98 -5.12 9.34 -5.16
C GLU A 98 -4.71 8.30 -4.12
N GLN A 99 -5.70 7.62 -3.53
CA GLN A 99 -5.51 6.75 -2.36
C GLN A 99 -4.95 5.37 -2.75
N VAL A 100 -3.87 5.40 -3.53
CA VAL A 100 -3.04 4.30 -3.99
C VAL A 100 -1.58 4.67 -3.69
N ALA A 101 -0.92 3.83 -2.91
CA ALA A 101 0.47 4.01 -2.51
C ALA A 101 1.29 2.76 -2.82
N VAL A 102 2.61 2.92 -2.88
CA VAL A 102 3.56 1.82 -2.99
C VAL A 102 4.31 1.70 -1.67
N ILE A 103 4.40 0.49 -1.14
CA ILE A 103 5.17 0.16 0.05
C ILE A 103 6.11 -1.01 -0.25
N CYS A 104 7.22 -1.06 0.47
CA CYS A 104 8.14 -2.18 0.51
C CYS A 104 8.89 -2.08 1.84
N GLU A 105 9.13 -3.21 2.49
CA GLU A 105 9.89 -3.25 3.73
C GLU A 105 11.36 -2.94 3.50
N ILE A 106 11.98 -2.27 4.47
CA ILE A 106 13.42 -2.00 4.47
C ILE A 106 14.13 -3.20 5.10
N VAL A 107 15.09 -3.75 4.38
CA VAL A 107 15.97 -4.82 4.84
C VAL A 107 17.41 -4.30 4.96
N ARG A 108 18.18 -4.86 5.88
CA ARG A 108 19.61 -4.59 5.99
C ARG A 108 20.36 -5.26 4.85
N GLU A 109 21.28 -4.53 4.24
CA GLU A 109 22.08 -5.03 3.13
C GLU A 109 23.09 -6.08 3.58
N GLU A 110 23.61 -5.97 4.81
CA GLU A 110 24.68 -6.83 5.32
C GLU A 110 24.25 -8.29 5.55
N ASP A 111 23.04 -8.51 6.07
CA ASP A 111 22.57 -9.83 6.51
C ASP A 111 21.18 -10.20 5.99
N GLY A 112 20.52 -9.32 5.23
CA GLY A 112 19.18 -9.54 4.70
C GLY A 112 18.07 -9.55 5.75
N LEU A 113 18.38 -9.27 7.02
CA LEU A 113 17.38 -9.19 8.08
C LEU A 113 16.60 -7.87 7.99
N MET A 114 15.42 -7.85 8.63
CA MET A 114 14.59 -6.65 8.68
C MET A 114 15.32 -5.51 9.39
N ALA A 115 15.35 -4.34 8.75
CA ALA A 115 15.79 -3.11 9.40
C ALA A 115 14.88 -2.79 10.58
N ARG A 116 15.47 -2.35 11.70
CA ARG A 116 14.75 -1.95 12.92
C ARG A 116 14.78 -0.44 13.09
N ARG A 117 14.20 0.06 14.18
CA ARG A 117 13.97 1.49 14.43
C ARG A 117 15.19 2.37 14.10
N ASP A 118 16.35 2.05 14.66
CA ASP A 118 17.53 2.90 14.51
C ASP A 118 18.13 2.79 13.09
N ASP A 119 18.06 1.59 12.47
CA ASP A 119 18.41 1.38 11.06
C ASP A 119 17.53 2.25 10.15
N CYS A 120 16.21 2.26 10.37
CA CYS A 120 15.25 3.06 9.61
C CYS A 120 15.49 4.57 9.77
N ILE A 121 15.82 5.04 10.98
CA ILE A 121 16.16 6.45 11.23
C ILE A 121 17.45 6.82 10.50
N ALA A 122 18.47 5.97 10.55
CA ALA A 122 19.73 6.18 9.83
C ALA A 122 19.52 6.19 8.32
N PHE A 123 18.74 5.25 7.79
CA PHE A 123 18.35 5.18 6.37
C PHE A 123 17.63 6.46 5.94
N ALA A 124 16.63 6.91 6.70
CA ALA A 124 15.89 8.13 6.39
C ALA A 124 16.80 9.36 6.37
N ARG A 125 17.72 9.49 7.33
CA ARG A 125 18.71 10.58 7.34
C ARG A 125 19.66 10.53 6.15
N LYS A 126 20.18 9.35 5.80
CA LYS A 126 21.09 9.14 4.67
C LYS A 126 20.48 9.62 3.35
N TRP A 127 19.19 9.33 3.13
CA TRP A 127 18.50 9.64 1.87
C TRP A 127 17.63 10.90 1.92
N GLY A 128 17.60 11.62 3.04
CA GLY A 128 16.81 12.85 3.19
C GLY A 128 15.30 12.64 3.32
N PHE A 129 14.87 11.44 3.72
CA PHE A 129 13.45 11.13 3.94
C PHE A 129 12.97 11.55 5.33
N LYS A 130 11.67 11.79 5.44
CA LYS A 130 10.99 11.87 6.74
C LYS A 130 10.75 10.46 7.27
N VAL A 131 10.78 10.33 8.59
CA VAL A 131 10.45 9.09 9.32
C VAL A 131 9.41 9.43 10.39
N CYS A 132 8.42 8.57 10.55
CA CYS A 132 7.36 8.69 11.54
C CYS A 132 6.92 7.30 12.00
N THR A 133 6.05 7.23 12.99
CA THR A 133 5.42 5.98 13.41
C THR A 133 3.94 5.93 13.01
N ILE A 134 3.40 4.72 12.89
CA ILE A 134 1.94 4.55 12.70
C ILE A 134 1.19 5.05 13.94
N GLU A 135 1.78 4.96 15.12
CA GLU A 135 1.21 5.49 16.37
C GLU A 135 1.01 7.01 16.28
N ASP A 136 2.05 7.78 15.92
CA ASP A 136 1.94 9.24 15.72
C ASP A 136 0.90 9.60 14.65
N MET A 137 0.80 8.78 13.59
CA MET A 137 -0.18 8.99 12.53
C MET A 137 -1.61 8.78 13.05
N VAL A 138 -1.84 7.75 13.87
CA VAL A 138 -3.15 7.52 14.51
C VAL A 138 -3.50 8.69 15.42
N GLU A 139 -2.57 9.13 16.27
CA GLU A 139 -2.79 10.30 17.14
C GLU A 139 -3.15 11.54 16.34
N TYR A 140 -2.43 11.80 15.25
CA TYR A 140 -2.72 12.93 14.35
C TYR A 140 -4.11 12.85 13.72
N VAL A 141 -4.54 11.67 13.26
CA VAL A 141 -5.86 11.47 12.65
C VAL A 141 -6.96 11.58 13.72
N GLU A 142 -6.81 10.96 14.87
CA GLU A 142 -7.78 11.01 15.97
C GLU A 142 -7.94 12.43 16.55
N ALA A 143 -6.87 13.22 16.60
CA ALA A 143 -6.95 14.61 17.03
C ALA A 143 -7.83 15.47 16.11
N LYS A 144 -7.98 15.09 14.84
CA LYS A 144 -8.79 15.81 13.84
C LYS A 144 -10.19 15.24 13.66
N GLU A 145 -10.32 13.92 13.73
CA GLU A 145 -11.53 13.20 13.32
C GLU A 145 -12.18 12.41 14.46
N GLY A 146 -11.57 12.42 15.65
CA GLY A 146 -11.96 11.57 16.76
C GLY A 146 -11.59 10.10 16.54
N LYS A 147 -11.84 9.31 17.59
CA LYS A 147 -11.69 7.84 17.54
C LYS A 147 -12.67 7.26 16.53
N TRP A 148 -12.25 6.19 15.86
CA TRP A 148 -13.16 5.48 14.96
C TRP A 148 -14.30 4.85 15.74
N VAL A 149 -15.53 5.07 15.29
CA VAL A 149 -16.73 4.39 15.74
C VAL A 149 -17.26 3.65 14.53
N ASP A 150 -17.45 2.34 14.65
CA ASP A 150 -17.96 1.55 13.54
C ASP A 150 -19.41 1.97 13.24
N GLU A 151 -19.65 2.48 12.04
CA GLU A 151 -21.01 2.73 11.55
C GLU A 151 -21.59 1.35 11.19
N ALA A 152 -22.40 0.82 12.09
CA ALA A 152 -23.11 -0.46 11.96
C ALA A 152 -23.96 -0.52 10.68
#